data_AF-V4W1D6-F1
#
_entry.id   AF-V4W1D6-F1
#
_cell.length_a   1.000
_cell.length_b   1.000
_cell.length_c   1.000
_cell.angle_alpha   90.00
_cell.angle_beta   90.00
_cell.angle_gamma   90.00
#
_symmetry.space_group_name_H-M   'P 1'
#
loop_
_entity.id
_entity.type
_entity.pdbx_description
1 polymer ?
#
loop_
_entity_poly.entity_id
_entity_poly.type
_entity_poly.pdbx_seq_one_letter_code
_entity_poly.pdbx_strand_id
1 'polypeptide(L)'
;MSDTKAETAYKSLSSILTNTPPSSQNPASSLLYDPEISSQVSALLRHPNSGAGDDNLCRWLYDTFQSSDPQLQLVVVRFLPIIAGVYLSRVTLRKPLAGFEAVLLALYSHETTSRKGQSLTVNVPDLSHPSIYHESKASSKNNATDLNLAVISPSLEPHGTVRSTRRARIVGVALELYYSKIPQMPVGSKIEFCEFCQAWAGQDGDMRKDGNGGDEAINQKVGISKEGRIPLPWELLQPVLRILGHCLLGSNKKNRELYEAACCASRSLYARSLHDINPNAILATGSLVRLAKMGLDSQNDQVDHTEVPWTRVISL
;
A
#
# COMPACT_ATOMS: atom_id res chain seq x y z
N MET A 1 17.47 -21.12 -12.39
CA MET A 1 18.16 -19.80 -12.29
C MET A 1 17.51 -18.88 -11.24
N SER A 2 16.19 -18.91 -11.04
CA SER A 2 15.52 -18.20 -9.93
C SER A 2 16.00 -18.69 -8.55
N ASP A 3 16.07 -20.01 -8.38
CA ASP A 3 16.33 -20.62 -7.07
C ASP A 3 17.73 -20.28 -6.54
N THR A 4 18.73 -20.26 -7.44
CA THR A 4 20.11 -19.85 -7.09
C THR A 4 20.18 -18.39 -6.64
N LYS A 5 19.44 -17.47 -7.28
CA LYS A 5 19.41 -16.05 -6.87
C LYS A 5 18.72 -15.90 -5.51
N ALA A 6 17.63 -16.63 -5.30
CA ALA A 6 16.89 -16.59 -4.05
C ALA A 6 17.69 -17.17 -2.88
N GLU A 7 18.47 -18.24 -3.10
CA GLU A 7 19.41 -18.76 -2.11
C GLU A 7 20.51 -17.74 -1.76
N THR A 8 21.10 -17.07 -2.76
CA THR A 8 22.11 -16.03 -2.52
C THR A 8 21.52 -14.86 -1.74
N ALA A 9 20.33 -14.39 -2.12
CA ALA A 9 19.63 -13.32 -1.42
C ALA A 9 19.32 -13.71 0.03
N TYR A 10 18.85 -14.95 0.24
CA TYR A 10 18.59 -15.49 1.57
C TYR A 10 19.85 -15.51 2.43
N LYS A 11 20.94 -16.12 1.95
CA LYS A 11 22.23 -16.19 2.67
C LYS A 11 22.77 -14.79 2.99
N SER A 12 22.65 -13.85 2.07
CA SER A 12 23.07 -12.46 2.30
C SER A 12 22.21 -11.78 3.36
N LEU A 13 20.89 -12.00 3.37
CA LEU A 13 20.02 -11.45 4.41
C LEU A 13 20.33 -12.06 5.77
N SER A 14 20.59 -13.37 5.82
CA SER A 14 20.95 -14.07 7.06
C SER A 14 22.19 -13.50 7.74
N SER A 15 23.10 -12.89 6.99
CA SER A 15 24.27 -12.21 7.56
C SER A 15 23.95 -10.88 8.26
N ILE A 16 22.77 -10.30 7.96
CA ILE A 16 22.28 -9.03 8.51
C ILE A 16 21.36 -9.29 9.72
N LEU A 17 20.63 -10.41 9.70
CA LEU A 17 19.67 -10.79 10.74
C LEU A 17 20.35 -11.44 11.95
N THR A 18 19.77 -11.29 13.14
CA THR A 18 20.32 -11.86 14.37
C THR A 18 20.00 -13.36 14.49
N ASN A 19 18.81 -13.77 14.08
CA ASN A 19 18.38 -15.17 14.06
C ASN A 19 17.76 -15.50 12.72
N THR A 20 18.25 -16.52 12.02
CA THR A 20 17.59 -17.01 10.79
C THR A 20 17.14 -18.45 10.93
N PRO A 21 15.90 -18.77 10.56
CA PRO A 21 15.45 -20.16 10.48
C PRO A 21 16.32 -20.94 9.48
N PRO A 22 16.36 -22.28 9.55
CA PRO A 22 17.12 -23.08 8.59
C PRO A 22 16.60 -22.87 7.15
N SER A 23 17.55 -22.91 6.20
CA SER A 23 17.29 -22.82 4.75
C SER A 23 16.15 -23.75 4.34
N SER A 24 15.06 -23.19 3.83
CA SER A 24 13.92 -23.97 3.31
C SER A 24 14.16 -24.42 1.86
N GLN A 25 13.32 -25.32 1.36
CA GLN A 25 13.33 -25.73 -0.06
C GLN A 25 12.90 -24.59 -1.01
N ASN A 26 12.30 -23.51 -0.50
CA ASN A 26 11.90 -22.34 -1.28
C ASN A 26 12.29 -21.04 -0.56
N PRO A 27 13.52 -20.55 -0.76
CA PRO A 27 14.04 -19.39 -0.05
C PRO A 27 13.23 -18.11 -0.30
N ALA A 28 12.75 -17.87 -1.52
CA ALA A 28 11.95 -16.68 -1.83
C ALA A 28 10.60 -16.67 -1.09
N SER A 29 9.95 -17.83 -0.98
CA SER A 29 8.72 -17.97 -0.21
C SER A 29 8.96 -17.75 1.28
N SER A 30 10.05 -18.27 1.83
CA SER A 30 10.42 -18.03 3.23
C SER A 30 10.68 -16.54 3.48
N LEU A 31 11.41 -15.85 2.61
CA LEU A 31 11.63 -14.40 2.74
C LEU A 31 10.33 -13.58 2.71
N LEU A 32 9.31 -14.05 1.97
CA LEU A 32 8.05 -13.33 1.81
C LEU A 32 7.07 -13.57 2.97
N TYR A 33 6.96 -14.80 3.46
CA TYR A 33 5.88 -15.22 4.38
C TYR A 33 6.35 -15.60 5.79
N ASP A 34 7.64 -15.80 6.03
CA ASP A 34 8.12 -16.16 7.37
C ASP A 34 7.94 -14.99 8.36
N PRO A 35 7.17 -15.17 9.44
CA PRO A 35 6.84 -14.08 10.35
C PRO A 35 8.06 -13.59 11.13
N GLU A 36 9.01 -14.47 11.46
CA GLU A 36 10.20 -14.14 12.25
C GLU A 36 11.18 -13.29 11.44
N ILE A 37 11.49 -13.73 10.21
CA ILE A 37 12.27 -12.92 9.25
C ILE A 37 11.59 -11.58 9.04
N SER A 38 10.27 -11.57 8.80
CA SER A 38 9.55 -10.32 8.54
C SER A 38 9.62 -9.38 9.74
N SER A 39 9.47 -9.88 10.97
CA SER A 39 9.53 -9.11 12.22
C SER A 39 10.91 -8.48 12.42
N GLN A 40 11.98 -9.25 12.21
CA GLN A 40 13.35 -8.74 12.34
C GLN A 40 13.67 -7.67 11.29
N VAL A 41 13.33 -7.90 10.02
CA VAL A 41 13.51 -6.90 8.95
C VAL A 41 12.69 -5.64 9.26
N SER A 42 11.44 -5.81 9.67
CA SER A 42 10.54 -4.74 10.11
C SER A 42 11.09 -3.93 11.28
N ALA A 43 11.75 -4.56 12.25
CA ALA A 43 12.40 -3.89 13.38
C ALA A 43 13.64 -3.12 12.93
N LEU A 44 14.47 -3.71 12.07
CA LEU A 44 15.66 -3.07 11.52
C LEU A 44 15.31 -1.81 10.72
N LEU A 45 14.28 -1.85 9.87
CA LEU A 45 13.81 -0.69 9.11
C LEU A 45 13.26 0.44 9.98
N ARG A 46 12.71 0.10 11.16
CA ARG A 46 12.19 1.08 12.12
C ARG A 46 13.26 1.68 13.02
N HIS A 47 14.49 1.14 13.07
CA HIS A 47 15.56 1.73 13.88
C HIS A 47 15.84 3.20 13.51
N PRO A 48 16.15 4.09 14.48
CA PRO A 48 16.30 5.54 14.24
C PRO A 48 17.31 5.94 13.16
N ASN A 49 18.34 5.12 12.96
CA ASN A 49 19.41 5.35 11.98
C ASN A 49 19.19 4.59 10.67
N SER A 50 18.13 3.78 10.57
CA SER A 50 17.84 3.04 9.35
C SER A 50 17.58 3.97 8.18
N GLY A 51 18.07 3.56 7.00
CA GLY A 51 17.92 4.28 5.74
C GLY A 51 18.91 5.42 5.54
N ALA A 52 19.77 5.71 6.52
CA ALA A 52 20.82 6.71 6.38
C ALA A 52 22.13 6.09 5.85
N GLY A 53 22.83 6.82 4.98
CA GLY A 53 24.18 6.46 4.55
C GLY A 53 24.30 5.03 4.00
N ASP A 54 25.23 4.27 4.59
CA ASP A 54 25.62 2.93 4.16
C ASP A 54 24.83 1.81 4.86
N ASP A 55 23.49 1.88 4.80
CA ASP A 55 22.61 0.91 5.43
C ASP A 55 22.61 -0.43 4.66
N ASN A 56 23.17 -1.47 5.28
CA ASN A 56 23.31 -2.82 4.69
C ASN A 56 21.97 -3.43 4.28
N LEU A 57 20.90 -3.18 5.03
CA LEU A 57 19.58 -3.70 4.73
C LEU A 57 18.99 -2.96 3.51
N CYS A 58 19.16 -1.65 3.41
CA CYS A 58 18.75 -0.87 2.24
C CYS A 58 19.52 -1.30 0.98
N ARG A 59 20.83 -1.58 1.09
CA ARG A 59 21.61 -2.16 0.00
C ARG A 59 21.07 -3.52 -0.40
N TRP A 60 20.83 -4.40 0.56
CA TRP A 60 20.26 -5.72 0.28
C TRP A 60 18.90 -5.62 -0.43
N LEU A 61 18.02 -4.74 0.03
CA LEU A 61 16.72 -4.48 -0.62
C LEU A 61 16.88 -3.95 -2.05
N TYR A 62 17.82 -3.03 -2.26
CA TYR A 62 18.12 -2.48 -3.57
C TYR A 62 18.63 -3.57 -4.53
N ASP A 63 19.67 -4.31 -4.15
CA ASP A 63 20.28 -5.36 -4.98
C ASP A 63 19.29 -6.50 -5.25
N THR A 64 18.50 -6.88 -4.25
CA THR A 64 17.46 -7.91 -4.37
C THR A 64 16.39 -7.49 -5.37
N PHE A 65 15.98 -6.22 -5.38
CA PHE A 65 15.01 -5.72 -6.35
C PHE A 65 15.59 -5.65 -7.78
N GLN A 66 16.86 -5.26 -7.91
CA GLN A 66 17.57 -5.17 -9.19
C GLN A 66 17.83 -6.54 -9.83
N SER A 67 17.77 -7.63 -9.07
CA SER A 67 17.91 -9.01 -9.58
C SER A 67 16.92 -9.36 -10.70
N SER A 68 15.83 -8.59 -10.82
CA SER A 68 14.72 -8.74 -11.77
C SER A 68 14.00 -10.09 -11.67
N ASP A 69 14.18 -10.80 -10.55
CA ASP A 69 13.41 -12.00 -10.23
C ASP A 69 12.05 -11.60 -9.63
N PRO A 70 10.91 -12.02 -10.22
CA PRO A 70 9.59 -11.59 -9.75
C PRO A 70 9.29 -11.93 -8.29
N GLN A 71 9.78 -13.07 -7.78
CA GLN A 71 9.53 -13.45 -6.38
C GLN A 71 10.37 -12.60 -5.42
N LEU A 72 11.62 -12.33 -5.77
CA LEU A 72 12.48 -11.44 -4.98
C LEU A 72 12.01 -9.98 -5.01
N GLN A 73 11.46 -9.52 -6.14
CA GLN A 73 10.83 -8.21 -6.21
C GLN A 73 9.62 -8.11 -5.28
N LEU A 74 8.81 -9.18 -5.15
CA LEU A 74 7.71 -9.22 -4.17
C LEU A 74 8.21 -9.14 -2.74
N VAL A 75 9.33 -9.78 -2.41
CA VAL A 75 9.97 -9.69 -1.09
C VAL A 75 10.36 -8.25 -0.76
N VAL A 76 10.88 -7.49 -1.71
CA VAL A 76 11.20 -6.07 -1.47
C VAL A 76 9.93 -5.23 -1.33
N VAL A 77 8.94 -5.45 -2.20
CA VAL A 77 7.65 -4.73 -2.17
C VAL A 77 6.89 -4.99 -0.87
N ARG A 78 7.02 -6.17 -0.24
CA ARG A 78 6.46 -6.50 1.08
C ARG A 78 6.83 -5.49 2.16
N PHE A 79 8.03 -4.94 2.13
CA PHE A 79 8.54 -4.00 3.13
C PHE A 79 8.34 -2.53 2.73
N LEU A 80 7.79 -2.26 1.54
CA LEU A 80 7.53 -0.90 1.08
C LEU A 80 6.67 -0.07 2.05
N PRO A 81 5.60 -0.60 2.69
CA PRO A 81 4.85 0.17 3.67
C PRO A 81 5.72 0.78 4.78
N ILE A 82 6.72 0.03 5.26
CA ILE A 82 7.64 0.48 6.30
C ILE A 82 8.64 1.47 5.73
N ILE A 83 9.24 1.17 4.57
CA ILE A 83 10.21 2.05 3.92
C ILE A 83 9.56 3.41 3.64
N ALA A 84 8.38 3.44 3.01
CA ALA A 84 7.63 4.66 2.72
C ALA A 84 7.17 5.35 4.01
N GLY A 85 6.65 4.58 4.97
CA GLY A 85 6.25 5.01 6.30
C GLY A 85 7.33 5.80 7.03
N VAL A 86 8.43 5.13 7.32
CA VAL A 86 9.58 5.67 8.04
C VAL A 86 10.24 6.80 7.25
N TYR A 87 10.40 6.65 5.93
CA TYR A 87 10.98 7.70 5.09
C TYR A 87 10.18 8.99 5.15
N LEU A 88 8.86 8.94 4.92
CA LEU A 88 8.01 10.13 4.92
C LEU A 88 7.94 10.78 6.30
N SER A 89 7.94 9.99 7.37
CA SER A 89 7.95 10.49 8.75
C SER A 89 9.27 11.17 9.11
N ARG A 90 10.40 10.71 8.59
CA ARG A 90 11.74 11.22 8.93
C ARG A 90 12.24 12.33 8.00
N VAL A 91 11.80 12.36 6.76
CA VAL A 91 12.28 13.34 5.78
C VAL A 91 11.86 14.77 6.13
N THR A 92 10.78 14.94 6.91
CA THR A 92 10.36 16.22 7.48
C THR A 92 11.36 16.74 8.53
N LEU A 93 12.15 15.84 9.15
CA LEU A 93 13.21 16.16 10.10
C LEU A 93 14.54 16.53 9.41
N ARG A 94 14.58 16.60 8.08
CA ARG A 94 15.76 16.92 7.26
C ARG A 94 16.97 16.00 7.53
N LYS A 95 16.72 14.76 7.98
CA LYS A 95 17.76 13.73 8.10
C LYS A 95 18.09 13.16 6.70
N PRO A 96 19.36 12.89 6.38
CA PRO A 96 19.72 12.23 5.14
C PRO A 96 19.27 10.75 5.18
N LEU A 97 18.51 10.33 4.18
CA LEU A 97 17.90 8.98 4.10
C LEU A 97 18.25 8.31 2.76
N ALA A 98 19.50 8.42 2.34
CA ALA A 98 19.98 7.98 1.03
C ALA A 98 19.70 6.49 0.73
N GLY A 99 19.73 5.62 1.74
CA GLY A 99 19.39 4.21 1.60
C GLY A 99 17.92 4.00 1.22
N PHE A 100 16.99 4.65 1.91
CA PHE A 100 15.57 4.58 1.54
C PHE A 100 15.30 5.26 0.20
N GLU A 101 15.96 6.37 -0.08
CA GLU A 101 15.83 7.07 -1.38
C GLU A 101 16.31 6.20 -2.53
N ALA A 102 17.39 5.45 -2.37
CA ALA A 102 17.89 4.51 -3.38
C ALA A 102 16.87 3.40 -3.67
N VAL A 103 16.27 2.79 -2.65
CA VAL A 103 15.25 1.75 -2.82
C VAL A 103 13.99 2.32 -3.48
N LEU A 104 13.50 3.48 -3.03
CA LEU A 104 12.33 4.14 -3.62
C LEU A 104 12.57 4.54 -5.09
N LEU A 105 13.77 5.04 -5.43
CA LEU A 105 14.15 5.34 -6.80
C LEU A 105 14.27 4.09 -7.67
N ALA A 106 14.74 2.96 -7.13
CA ALA A 106 14.76 1.69 -7.85
C ALA A 106 13.34 1.23 -8.22
N LEU A 107 12.41 1.25 -7.26
CA LEU A 107 10.99 0.93 -7.49
C LEU A 107 10.37 1.87 -8.53
N TYR A 108 10.62 3.17 -8.41
CA TYR A 108 10.14 4.17 -9.35
C TYR A 108 10.70 3.99 -10.77
N SER A 109 12.00 3.68 -10.89
CA SER A 109 12.67 3.47 -12.17
C SER A 109 12.14 2.21 -12.87
N HIS A 110 11.84 1.17 -12.11
CA HIS A 110 11.19 -0.04 -12.63
C HIS A 110 9.82 0.27 -13.22
N GLU A 111 8.97 1.01 -12.49
CA GLU A 111 7.67 1.47 -13.00
C GLU A 111 7.79 2.39 -14.22
N THR A 112 8.75 3.31 -14.21
CA THR A 112 9.00 4.23 -15.32
C THR A 112 9.39 3.47 -16.60
N THR A 113 10.26 2.47 -16.46
CA THR A 113 10.68 1.60 -17.57
C THR A 113 9.54 0.74 -18.08
N SER A 114 8.71 0.21 -17.17
CA SER A 114 7.52 -0.59 -17.50
C SER A 114 6.52 0.21 -18.33
N ARG A 115 6.29 1.50 -17.98
CA ARG A 115 5.35 2.37 -18.67
C ARG A 115 5.83 2.91 -20.02
N LYS A 116 7.14 2.83 -20.34
CA LYS A 116 7.71 3.31 -21.61
C LYS A 116 7.24 4.72 -22.03
N GLY A 117 7.11 5.63 -21.06
CA GLY A 117 6.65 7.01 -21.29
C GLY A 117 5.14 7.17 -21.50
N GLN A 118 4.35 6.09 -21.44
CA GLN A 118 2.90 6.15 -21.55
C GLN A 118 2.23 6.51 -20.22
N SER A 119 1.10 7.20 -20.30
CA SER A 119 0.21 7.42 -19.16
C SER A 119 -0.62 6.15 -18.89
N LEU A 120 -1.02 5.96 -17.63
CA LEU A 120 -1.97 4.93 -17.27
C LEU A 120 -3.38 5.45 -17.54
N THR A 121 -4.08 4.84 -18.49
CA THR A 121 -5.41 5.25 -18.93
C THR A 121 -6.44 4.15 -18.79
N VAL A 122 -7.69 4.52 -18.56
CA VAL A 122 -8.85 3.62 -18.56
C VAL A 122 -9.94 4.16 -19.46
N ASN A 123 -10.60 3.27 -20.19
CA ASN A 123 -11.82 3.62 -20.91
C ASN A 123 -12.98 3.65 -19.92
N VAL A 124 -13.60 4.81 -19.75
CA VAL A 124 -14.78 4.96 -18.89
C VAL A 124 -15.96 4.32 -19.62
N PRO A 125 -16.59 3.28 -19.05
CA PRO A 125 -17.74 2.64 -19.67
C PRO A 125 -18.90 3.63 -19.83
N ASP A 126 -19.59 3.53 -20.96
CA ASP A 126 -20.75 4.36 -21.28
C ASP A 126 -21.93 3.43 -21.62
N LEU A 127 -23.07 3.65 -20.97
CA LEU A 127 -24.31 2.89 -21.18
C LEU A 127 -24.93 3.13 -22.57
N SER A 128 -24.42 4.08 -23.34
CA SER A 128 -24.82 4.31 -24.72
C SER A 128 -24.27 3.23 -25.67
N HIS A 129 -23.16 2.57 -25.30
CA HIS A 129 -22.48 1.56 -26.11
C HIS A 129 -22.68 0.16 -25.54
N PRO A 130 -23.04 -0.86 -26.36
CA PRO A 130 -23.21 -2.21 -25.87
C PRO A 130 -21.94 -2.71 -25.19
N SER A 131 -22.11 -3.48 -24.11
CA SER A 131 -21.02 -4.05 -23.34
C SER A 131 -21.27 -5.53 -23.06
N ILE A 132 -20.31 -6.22 -22.45
CA ILE A 132 -20.45 -7.64 -22.07
C ILE A 132 -21.69 -7.88 -21.18
N TYR A 133 -22.13 -6.86 -20.43
CA TYR A 133 -23.22 -6.98 -19.46
C TYR A 133 -24.55 -6.35 -19.92
N HIS A 134 -24.56 -5.57 -21.00
CA HIS A 134 -25.77 -4.90 -21.44
C HIS A 134 -25.79 -4.65 -22.95
N GLU A 135 -27.00 -4.65 -23.51
CA GLU A 135 -27.24 -4.30 -24.90
C GLU A 135 -27.89 -2.91 -24.98
N SER A 136 -27.38 -2.07 -25.87
CA SER A 136 -27.92 -0.73 -26.12
C SER A 136 -29.02 -0.80 -27.19
N LYS A 137 -30.22 -0.31 -26.88
CA LYS A 137 -31.38 -0.34 -27.79
C LYS A 137 -31.35 0.74 -28.89
N ALA A 138 -30.36 1.63 -28.90
CA ALA A 138 -30.27 2.72 -29.86
C ALA A 138 -28.85 2.86 -30.42
N SER A 139 -28.68 2.74 -31.74
CA SER A 139 -27.44 3.18 -32.40
C SER A 139 -27.41 4.71 -32.37
N SER A 140 -26.84 5.31 -31.33
CA SER A 140 -26.62 6.76 -31.36
C SER A 140 -25.56 7.02 -32.44
N LYS A 141 -25.97 7.66 -33.55
CA LYS A 141 -25.07 8.16 -34.60
C LYS A 141 -24.36 9.44 -34.13
N ASN A 142 -23.86 9.43 -32.90
CA ASN A 142 -23.08 10.51 -32.35
C ASN A 142 -21.65 10.00 -32.22
N ASN A 143 -20.83 10.31 -33.23
CA ASN A 143 -19.37 10.08 -33.22
C ASN A 143 -18.66 11.01 -32.20
N ALA A 144 -19.37 11.54 -31.20
CA ALA A 144 -18.84 12.44 -30.18
C ALA A 144 -18.18 11.68 -29.00
N THR A 145 -18.32 10.36 -28.94
CA THR A 145 -17.67 9.49 -27.96
C THR A 145 -16.59 8.64 -28.65
N ASP A 146 -15.60 9.30 -29.25
CA ASP A 146 -14.28 8.65 -29.37
C ASP A 146 -13.87 8.28 -27.93
N LEU A 147 -13.82 6.98 -27.64
CA LEU A 147 -13.43 6.32 -26.38
C LEU A 147 -13.13 7.30 -25.23
N ASN A 148 -14.04 7.42 -24.25
CA ASN A 148 -13.89 8.26 -23.06
C ASN A 148 -12.68 7.83 -22.22
N LEU A 149 -11.48 8.22 -22.64
CA LEU A 149 -10.20 7.78 -22.11
C LEU A 149 -9.83 8.67 -20.93
N ALA A 150 -9.98 8.15 -19.72
CA ALA A 150 -9.60 8.84 -18.49
C ALA A 150 -8.14 8.49 -18.13
N VAL A 151 -7.33 9.52 -17.86
CA VAL A 151 -5.96 9.33 -17.37
C VAL A 151 -5.99 9.11 -15.86
N ILE A 152 -5.63 7.91 -15.40
CA ILE A 152 -5.53 7.54 -13.98
C ILE A 152 -4.23 8.08 -13.37
N SER A 153 -3.12 7.94 -14.10
CA SER A 153 -1.78 8.30 -13.63
C SER A 153 -1.02 8.87 -14.83
N PRO A 154 -0.44 10.08 -14.75
CA PRO A 154 0.32 10.65 -15.86
C PRO A 154 1.56 9.81 -16.18
N SER A 155 2.15 10.08 -17.35
CA SER A 155 3.44 9.49 -17.73
C SER A 155 4.52 9.79 -16.70
N LEU A 156 5.51 8.91 -16.62
CA LEU A 156 6.61 9.01 -15.65
C LEU A 156 7.89 9.47 -16.36
N GLU A 157 8.57 10.42 -15.74
CA GLU A 157 9.88 10.90 -16.17
C GLU A 157 10.96 10.19 -15.34
N PRO A 158 12.10 9.78 -15.91
CA PRO A 158 13.18 9.18 -15.12
C PRO A 158 13.81 10.21 -14.17
N HIS A 159 14.05 9.81 -12.92
CA HIS A 159 14.64 10.67 -11.90
C HIS A 159 15.86 9.98 -11.26
N GLY A 160 16.97 10.71 -11.14
CA GLY A 160 18.19 10.20 -10.47
C GLY A 160 18.30 10.54 -8.98
N THR A 161 17.47 11.46 -8.47
CA THR A 161 17.49 11.90 -7.05
C THR A 161 16.08 12.22 -6.55
N VAL A 162 15.82 12.01 -5.25
CA VAL A 162 14.52 12.31 -4.63
C VAL A 162 14.47 13.76 -4.18
N ARG A 163 13.90 14.64 -5.02
CA ARG A 163 13.66 16.05 -4.67
C ARG A 163 12.37 16.22 -3.88
N SER A 164 12.29 17.23 -3.01
CA SER A 164 11.08 17.52 -2.20
C SER A 164 9.81 17.67 -3.03
N THR A 165 9.89 18.34 -4.19
CA THR A 165 8.77 18.56 -5.13
C THR A 165 8.28 17.30 -5.83
N ARG A 166 9.14 16.28 -5.97
CA ARG A 166 8.82 15.02 -6.65
C ARG A 166 8.62 13.86 -5.68
N ARG A 167 8.99 14.02 -4.42
CA ARG A 167 8.95 13.00 -3.38
C ARG A 167 7.60 12.29 -3.28
N ALA A 168 6.53 13.06 -3.19
CA ALA A 168 5.18 12.51 -3.08
C ALA A 168 4.81 11.65 -4.30
N ARG A 169 5.22 12.06 -5.50
CA ARG A 169 4.99 11.30 -6.73
C ARG A 169 5.83 10.03 -6.78
N ILE A 170 7.10 10.09 -6.39
CA ILE A 170 8.01 8.93 -6.35
C ILE A 170 7.45 7.87 -5.39
N VAL A 171 7.12 8.28 -4.16
CA VAL A 171 6.54 7.37 -3.15
C VAL A 171 5.15 6.89 -3.57
N GLY A 172 4.32 7.77 -4.15
CA GLY A 172 3.01 7.41 -4.67
C GLY A 172 3.06 6.33 -5.74
N VAL A 173 3.99 6.43 -6.70
CA VAL A 173 4.19 5.40 -7.73
C VAL A 173 4.70 4.08 -7.12
N ALA A 174 5.59 4.14 -6.13
CA ALA A 174 6.01 2.93 -5.42
C ALA A 174 4.79 2.27 -4.72
N LEU A 175 3.90 3.05 -4.11
CA LEU A 175 2.65 2.54 -3.53
C LEU A 175 1.67 2.01 -4.59
N GLU A 176 1.64 2.57 -5.80
CA GLU A 176 0.90 1.99 -6.94
C GLU A 176 1.45 0.60 -7.31
N LEU A 177 2.78 0.43 -7.33
CA LEU A 177 3.42 -0.88 -7.54
C LEU A 177 3.03 -1.86 -6.42
N TYR A 178 3.06 -1.43 -5.16
CA TYR A 178 2.56 -2.26 -4.05
C TYR A 178 1.09 -2.65 -4.23
N TYR A 179 0.23 -1.70 -4.60
CA TYR A 179 -1.17 -1.96 -4.88
C TYR A 179 -1.34 -2.99 -6.01
N SER A 180 -0.53 -2.93 -7.07
CA SER A 180 -0.58 -3.92 -8.17
C SER A 180 -0.26 -5.36 -7.70
N LYS A 181 0.47 -5.51 -6.58
CA LYS A 181 0.87 -6.80 -6.00
C LYS A 181 0.13 -7.11 -4.70
N ILE A 182 -0.83 -6.28 -4.29
CA ILE A 182 -1.51 -6.38 -2.98
C ILE A 182 -2.19 -7.73 -2.70
N PRO A 183 -2.70 -8.51 -3.69
CA PRO A 183 -3.27 -9.82 -3.39
C PRO A 183 -2.23 -10.82 -2.89
N GLN A 184 -0.97 -10.66 -3.31
CA GLN A 184 0.15 -11.55 -2.95
C GLN A 184 0.81 -11.14 -1.62
N MET A 185 0.55 -9.92 -1.15
CA MET A 185 1.15 -9.37 0.07
C MET A 185 0.56 -10.06 1.33
N PRO A 186 1.41 -10.55 2.24
CA PRO A 186 1.03 -11.01 3.57
C PRO A 186 0.21 -9.98 4.34
N VAL A 187 -0.66 -10.45 5.25
CA VAL A 187 -1.52 -9.57 6.04
C VAL A 187 -0.72 -8.59 6.90
N GLY A 188 0.40 -9.04 7.50
CA GLY A 188 1.27 -8.18 8.30
C GLY A 188 1.69 -6.90 7.55
N SER A 189 2.00 -7.00 6.25
CA SER A 189 2.36 -5.85 5.40
C SER A 189 1.27 -4.80 5.33
N LYS A 190 0.03 -5.27 5.22
CA LYS A 190 -1.15 -4.44 5.08
C LYS A 190 -1.50 -3.77 6.42
N ILE A 191 -1.30 -4.48 7.53
CA ILE A 191 -1.45 -3.92 8.88
C ILE A 191 -0.42 -2.81 9.10
N GLU A 192 0.86 -3.08 8.81
CA GLU A 192 1.93 -2.08 8.91
C GLU A 192 1.62 -0.83 8.06
N PHE A 193 1.06 -1.01 6.86
CA PHE A 193 0.59 0.09 6.04
C PHE A 193 -0.51 0.93 6.71
N CYS A 194 -1.50 0.27 7.31
CA CYS A 194 -2.58 0.94 8.05
C CYS A 194 -2.06 1.71 9.27
N GLU A 195 -1.05 1.19 9.96
CA GLU A 195 -0.41 1.88 11.09
C GLU A 195 0.25 3.20 10.64
N PHE A 196 1.01 3.19 9.55
CA PHE A 196 1.61 4.41 9.00
C PHE A 196 0.55 5.39 8.51
N CYS A 197 -0.57 4.93 7.94
CA CYS A 197 -1.67 5.82 7.56
C CYS A 197 -2.26 6.58 8.76
N GLN A 198 -2.39 5.91 9.92
CA GLN A 198 -2.81 6.55 11.16
C GLN A 198 -1.78 7.57 11.65
N ALA A 199 -0.49 7.21 11.65
CA ALA A 199 0.60 8.11 12.03
C ALA A 199 0.64 9.37 11.13
N TRP A 200 0.57 9.17 9.81
CA TRP A 200 0.57 10.25 8.83
C TRP A 200 -0.61 11.19 8.99
N ALA A 201 -1.79 10.69 9.38
CA ALA A 201 -2.97 11.52 9.63
C ALA A 201 -2.76 12.53 10.77
N GLY A 202 -1.84 12.24 11.70
CA GLY A 202 -1.75 12.92 12.98
C GLY A 202 -2.76 12.35 13.98
N GLN A 203 -2.38 12.26 15.24
CA GLN A 203 -3.16 11.68 16.35
C GLN A 203 -4.47 12.43 16.70
N ASP A 204 -4.97 13.31 15.83
CA ASP A 204 -6.23 14.07 16.03
C ASP A 204 -7.49 13.22 15.70
N GLY A 205 -7.40 11.90 15.85
CA GLY A 205 -8.54 10.98 15.69
C GLY A 205 -9.53 11.01 16.86
N ASP A 206 -9.33 11.86 17.87
CA ASP A 206 -10.20 11.98 19.04
C ASP A 206 -11.46 12.84 18.79
N MET A 207 -11.72 13.23 17.54
CA MET A 207 -13.00 13.81 17.16
C MET A 207 -14.10 12.72 17.15
N ARG A 208 -14.87 12.72 18.25
CA ARG A 208 -16.14 12.00 18.52
C ARG A 208 -16.00 10.58 19.06
N LYS A 209 -15.50 10.47 20.31
CA LYS A 209 -16.22 9.64 21.29
C LYS A 209 -17.57 10.32 21.55
N ASP A 210 -18.60 9.95 20.79
CA ASP A 210 -19.97 10.28 21.17
C ASP A 210 -20.20 9.69 22.57
N GLY A 211 -20.68 10.54 23.48
CA GLY A 211 -20.70 10.26 24.90
C GLY A 211 -21.46 9.00 25.26
N ASN A 212 -20.75 8.03 25.82
CA ASN A 212 -21.23 7.23 26.94
C ASN A 212 -20.03 6.79 27.78
N GLY A 213 -20.12 7.00 29.09
CA GLY A 213 -19.00 6.92 30.03
C GLY A 213 -18.45 5.52 30.27
N GLY A 214 -17.31 5.48 30.95
CA GLY A 214 -16.74 4.27 31.54
C GLY A 214 -15.24 4.15 31.29
N ASP A 215 -14.48 4.17 32.37
CA ASP A 215 -13.02 4.11 32.42
C ASP A 215 -12.41 2.88 31.74
N GLU A 216 -11.28 3.10 31.07
CA GLU A 216 -9.97 2.48 31.34
C GLU A 216 -9.10 2.67 30.10
N ALA A 217 -8.28 3.72 30.14
CA ALA A 217 -7.22 3.91 29.17
C ALA A 217 -6.16 2.83 29.41
N ILE A 218 -6.30 1.70 28.69
CA ILE A 218 -5.23 0.71 28.55
C ILE A 218 -4.11 1.38 27.74
N ASN A 219 -3.21 1.98 28.49
CA ASN A 219 -1.94 2.51 28.05
C ASN A 219 -1.00 1.32 27.74
N GLN A 220 -1.09 0.77 26.53
CA GLN A 220 -0.04 -0.12 26.02
C GLN A 220 -0.10 -0.26 24.49
N LYS A 221 0.64 0.59 23.78
CA LYS A 221 1.42 0.14 22.62
C LYS A 221 2.79 0.82 22.59
N VAL A 222 3.77 -0.06 22.72
CA VAL A 222 5.21 0.10 22.60
C VAL A 222 5.62 1.13 21.53
N GLY A 223 6.29 2.19 21.95
CA GLY A 223 7.52 2.66 21.30
C GLY A 223 7.50 3.14 19.84
N ILE A 224 6.42 3.72 19.30
CA ILE A 224 6.50 4.47 18.03
C ILE A 224 6.86 5.92 18.37
N SER A 225 8.15 6.24 18.28
CA SER A 225 8.67 7.59 18.43
C SER A 225 8.03 8.55 17.42
N LYS A 226 7.09 9.41 17.87
CA LYS A 226 6.54 10.60 17.18
C LYS A 226 6.71 10.60 15.65
N GLU A 227 6.09 9.64 14.98
CA GLU A 227 5.92 9.70 13.53
C GLU A 227 4.79 10.71 13.28
N GLY A 228 5.18 11.97 13.18
CA GLY A 228 4.26 13.10 13.13
C GLY A 228 3.50 13.20 11.82
N ARG A 229 2.43 13.99 11.83
CA ARG A 229 1.65 14.39 10.65
C ARG A 229 2.57 14.83 9.51
N ILE A 230 2.43 14.21 8.34
CA ILE A 230 3.20 14.54 7.12
C ILE A 230 2.33 15.27 6.09
N PRO A 231 2.86 16.00 5.11
CA PRO A 231 2.07 16.44 3.96
C PRO A 231 1.53 15.25 3.14
N LEU A 232 0.23 15.22 2.84
CA LEU A 232 -0.42 14.20 2.02
C LEU A 232 -1.05 14.85 0.78
N PRO A 233 -0.24 15.23 -0.22
CA PRO A 233 -0.78 15.71 -1.49
C PRO A 233 -1.53 14.58 -2.22
N TRP A 234 -2.38 14.96 -3.16
CA TRP A 234 -3.34 14.04 -3.80
C TRP A 234 -2.66 12.85 -4.50
N GLU A 235 -1.50 13.07 -5.13
CA GLU A 235 -0.72 12.04 -5.83
C GLU A 235 -0.22 10.94 -4.90
N LEU A 236 -0.02 11.26 -3.62
CA LEU A 236 0.32 10.29 -2.58
C LEU A 236 -0.93 9.67 -1.96
N LEU A 237 -1.99 10.47 -1.76
CA LEU A 237 -3.22 10.00 -1.13
C LEU A 237 -4.01 9.03 -2.00
N GLN A 238 -4.02 9.19 -3.33
CA GLN A 238 -4.73 8.29 -4.26
C GLN A 238 -4.35 6.81 -4.09
N PRO A 239 -3.07 6.39 -4.18
CA PRO A 239 -2.70 4.99 -3.96
C PRO A 239 -2.97 4.55 -2.52
N VAL A 240 -2.85 5.45 -1.53
CA VAL A 240 -3.20 5.14 -0.13
C VAL A 240 -4.66 4.72 0.00
N LEU A 241 -5.57 5.46 -0.61
CA LEU A 241 -7.01 5.15 -0.61
C LEU A 241 -7.33 3.81 -1.29
N ARG A 242 -6.64 3.49 -2.40
CA ARG A 242 -6.80 2.21 -3.10
C ARG A 242 -6.34 1.02 -2.24
N ILE A 243 -5.20 1.18 -1.56
CA ILE A 243 -4.66 0.16 -0.65
C ILE A 243 -5.61 -0.04 0.53
N LEU A 244 -6.08 1.03 1.18
CA LEU A 244 -7.06 0.95 2.27
C LEU A 244 -8.38 0.33 1.81
N GLY A 245 -8.86 0.68 0.62
CA GLY A 245 -10.04 0.07 0.01
C GLY A 245 -9.89 -1.45 -0.12
N HIS A 246 -8.72 -1.94 -0.56
CA HIS A 246 -8.44 -3.38 -0.59
C HIS A 246 -8.38 -4.01 0.81
N CYS A 247 -7.80 -3.33 1.79
CA CYS A 247 -7.76 -3.83 3.17
C CYS A 247 -9.16 -3.93 3.81
N LEU A 248 -10.08 -3.04 3.45
CA LEU A 248 -11.47 -3.03 3.93
C LEU A 248 -12.37 -4.03 3.19
N LEU A 249 -12.27 -4.08 1.86
CA LEU A 249 -13.25 -4.75 0.98
C LEU A 249 -12.72 -6.01 0.30
N GLY A 250 -11.42 -6.26 0.37
CA GLY A 250 -10.81 -7.42 -0.27
C GLY A 250 -11.28 -8.74 0.33
N SER A 251 -10.99 -9.85 -0.36
CA SER A 251 -11.36 -11.23 0.04
C SER A 251 -10.79 -11.69 1.40
N ASN A 252 -10.02 -10.84 2.09
CA ASN A 252 -9.51 -11.06 3.44
C ASN A 252 -10.54 -10.68 4.53
N LYS A 253 -11.85 -10.65 4.22
CA LYS A 253 -12.95 -10.37 5.18
C LYS A 253 -12.86 -11.16 6.50
N LYS A 254 -12.11 -12.27 6.53
CA LYS A 254 -11.87 -13.11 7.71
C LYS A 254 -10.81 -12.58 8.68
N ASN A 255 -9.92 -11.69 8.25
CA ASN A 255 -8.88 -11.15 9.14
C ASN A 255 -9.39 -9.87 9.84
N ARG A 256 -9.90 -10.06 11.06
CA ARG A 256 -10.47 -8.99 11.88
C ARG A 256 -9.45 -7.89 12.20
N GLU A 257 -8.21 -8.26 12.50
CA GLU A 257 -7.15 -7.31 12.85
C GLU A 257 -6.83 -6.35 11.69
N LEU A 258 -6.71 -6.87 10.47
CA LEU A 258 -6.49 -6.06 9.27
C LEU A 258 -7.66 -5.10 9.02
N TYR A 259 -8.89 -5.62 9.14
CA TYR A 259 -10.09 -4.84 8.93
C TYR A 259 -10.20 -3.67 9.95
N GLU A 260 -9.94 -3.95 11.22
CA GLU A 260 -9.93 -2.93 12.29
C GLU A 260 -8.82 -1.89 12.06
N ALA A 261 -7.61 -2.32 11.73
CA ALA A 261 -6.50 -1.41 11.43
C ALA A 261 -6.83 -0.49 10.25
N ALA A 262 -7.45 -1.03 9.19
CA ALA A 262 -7.87 -0.26 8.02
C ALA A 262 -9.03 0.71 8.33
N CYS A 263 -9.96 0.33 9.21
CA CYS A 263 -11.01 1.21 9.69
C CYS A 263 -10.44 2.39 10.47
N CYS A 264 -9.53 2.14 11.42
CA CYS A 264 -8.86 3.18 12.18
C CYS A 264 -8.09 4.13 11.26
N ALA A 265 -7.29 3.59 10.33
CA ALA A 265 -6.59 4.39 9.32
C ALA A 265 -7.52 5.27 8.49
N SER A 266 -8.64 4.71 8.00
CA SER A 266 -9.61 5.45 7.20
C SER A 266 -10.29 6.58 7.98
N ARG A 267 -10.61 6.34 9.27
CA ARG A 267 -11.18 7.37 10.16
C ARG A 267 -10.18 8.48 10.44
N SER A 268 -8.93 8.15 10.75
CA SER A 268 -7.88 9.14 10.99
C SER A 268 -7.64 10.02 9.75
N LEU A 269 -7.56 9.41 8.55
CA LEU A 269 -7.42 10.16 7.30
C LEU A 269 -8.65 11.01 6.97
N TYR A 270 -9.86 10.55 7.29
CA TYR A 270 -11.09 11.34 7.14
C TYR A 270 -11.10 12.56 8.07
N ALA A 271 -10.81 12.37 9.36
CA ALA A 271 -10.71 13.45 10.34
C ALA A 271 -9.66 14.49 9.91
N ARG A 272 -8.50 14.02 9.44
CA ARG A 272 -7.49 14.89 8.85
C ARG A 272 -8.00 15.62 7.62
N SER A 273 -8.69 14.95 6.70
CA SER A 273 -9.18 15.57 5.46
C SER A 273 -10.16 16.70 5.74
N LEU A 274 -10.99 16.57 6.78
CA LEU A 274 -11.86 17.63 7.29
C LEU A 274 -11.05 18.80 7.84
N HIS A 275 -10.01 18.52 8.64
CA HIS A 275 -9.11 19.56 9.15
C HIS A 275 -8.36 20.29 8.01
N ASP A 276 -7.90 19.56 6.99
CA ASP A 276 -7.17 20.11 5.84
C ASP A 276 -8.11 20.83 4.84
N ILE A 277 -9.43 20.72 5.00
CA ILE A 277 -10.47 21.27 4.10
C ILE A 277 -10.18 20.89 2.63
N ASN A 278 -9.79 19.63 2.40
CA ASN A 278 -9.51 19.12 1.06
C ASN A 278 -10.73 18.36 0.52
N PRO A 279 -11.51 18.92 -0.42
CA PRO A 279 -12.79 18.33 -0.84
C PRO A 279 -12.62 16.95 -1.48
N ASN A 280 -11.60 16.76 -2.31
CA ASN A 280 -11.31 15.46 -2.95
C ASN A 280 -10.98 14.39 -1.91
N ALA A 281 -10.16 14.74 -0.92
CA ALA A 281 -9.80 13.85 0.17
C ALA A 281 -10.99 13.55 1.07
N ILE A 282 -11.82 14.54 1.43
CA ILE A 282 -13.03 14.38 2.24
C ILE A 282 -14.00 13.41 1.56
N LEU A 283 -14.28 13.60 0.28
CA LEU A 283 -15.18 12.73 -0.47
C LEU A 283 -14.65 11.29 -0.51
N ALA A 284 -13.37 11.09 -0.81
CA ALA A 284 -12.81 9.76 -0.97
C ALA A 284 -12.68 9.01 0.37
N THR A 285 -12.14 9.66 1.41
CA THR A 285 -12.01 9.07 2.75
C THR A 285 -13.37 8.86 3.42
N GLY A 286 -14.31 9.80 3.27
CA GLY A 286 -15.68 9.67 3.77
C GLY A 286 -16.44 8.52 3.12
N SER A 287 -16.21 8.28 1.81
CA SER A 287 -16.76 7.13 1.10
C SER A 287 -16.20 5.81 1.64
N LEU A 288 -14.88 5.72 1.89
CA LEU A 288 -14.27 4.54 2.50
C LEU A 288 -14.83 4.26 3.91
N VAL A 289 -14.98 5.30 4.75
CA VAL A 289 -15.56 5.16 6.09
C VAL A 289 -17.01 4.66 6.02
N ARG A 290 -17.79 5.13 5.04
CA ARG A 290 -19.18 4.67 4.84
C ARG A 290 -19.23 3.22 4.38
N LEU A 291 -18.40 2.84 3.40
CA LEU A 291 -18.31 1.46 2.91
C LEU A 291 -17.86 0.50 4.01
N ALA A 292 -16.94 0.92 4.87
CA ALA A 292 -16.54 0.13 6.03
C ALA A 292 -17.74 -0.18 6.93
N LYS A 293 -18.56 0.83 7.29
CA LYS A 293 -19.77 0.64 8.11
C LYS A 293 -20.75 -0.35 7.47
N MET A 294 -21.04 -0.17 6.18
CA MET A 294 -21.94 -1.08 5.45
C MET A 294 -21.46 -2.53 5.50
N GLY A 295 -20.14 -2.76 5.38
CA GLY A 295 -19.58 -4.11 5.46
C GLY A 295 -19.73 -4.79 6.83
N LEU A 296 -19.86 -4.03 7.93
CA LEU A 296 -20.18 -4.57 9.25
C LEU A 296 -21.67 -4.94 9.34
N ASP A 297 -22.54 -4.07 8.81
CA ASP A 297 -23.98 -4.26 8.85
C ASP A 297 -24.40 -5.49 8.00
N SER A 298 -23.73 -5.76 6.87
CA SER A 298 -23.97 -6.95 6.03
C SER A 298 -23.58 -8.27 6.71
N GLN A 299 -22.74 -8.27 7.75
CA GLN A 299 -22.47 -9.49 8.55
C GLN A 299 -23.62 -9.83 9.51
N ASN A 300 -24.58 -8.91 9.67
CA ASN A 300 -25.62 -8.94 10.71
C ASN A 300 -27.05 -9.19 10.20
N ASP A 301 -27.28 -9.73 8.98
CA ASP A 301 -28.55 -10.38 8.52
C ASP A 301 -28.99 -10.03 7.08
N GLN A 302 -28.14 -10.13 6.06
CA GLN A 302 -28.64 -10.12 4.68
C GLN A 302 -27.84 -11.03 3.75
N VAL A 303 -28.50 -12.07 3.22
CA VAL A 303 -27.99 -12.89 2.13
C VAL A 303 -27.89 -12.01 0.89
N ASP A 304 -26.68 -11.74 0.42
CA ASP A 304 -26.46 -11.06 -0.85
C ASP A 304 -26.72 -12.02 -2.00
N HIS A 305 -27.90 -11.91 -2.63
CA HIS A 305 -28.30 -12.73 -3.78
C HIS A 305 -27.48 -12.45 -5.05
N THR A 306 -26.56 -11.48 -5.03
CA THR A 306 -25.63 -11.19 -6.12
C THR A 306 -24.22 -11.77 -5.88
N GLU A 307 -23.93 -12.31 -4.68
CA GLU A 307 -22.68 -13.02 -4.42
C GLU A 307 -22.66 -14.33 -5.22
N VAL A 308 -21.73 -14.43 -6.17
CA VAL A 308 -21.49 -15.68 -6.90
C VAL A 308 -20.73 -16.64 -5.97
N PRO A 309 -21.25 -17.86 -5.72
CA PRO A 309 -20.56 -18.85 -4.89
C PRO A 309 -19.15 -19.11 -5.42
N TRP A 310 -18.15 -19.00 -4.55
CA TRP A 310 -16.76 -19.21 -4.91
C TRP A 310 -16.44 -20.71 -4.96
N THR A 311 -16.89 -21.38 -6.02
CA THR A 311 -16.60 -22.79 -6.27
C THR A 311 -15.31 -22.89 -7.09
N ARG A 312 -14.27 -23.54 -6.57
CA ARG A 312 -13.05 -23.87 -7.35
C ARG A 312 -13.25 -25.02 -8.36
N VAL A 313 -14.50 -25.41 -8.58
CA VAL A 313 -14.88 -26.47 -9.52
C VAL A 313 -15.57 -25.79 -10.68
N ILE A 314 -14.93 -25.81 -11.84
CA ILE A 314 -15.61 -25.52 -13.09
C ILE A 314 -16.40 -26.78 -13.41
N SER A 315 -17.69 -26.80 -13.11
CA SER A 315 -18.58 -27.81 -13.64
C SER A 315 -18.81 -27.47 -15.12
N LEU A 316 -18.18 -28.25 -16.00
CA LEU A 316 -18.49 -28.26 -17.43
C LEU A 316 -19.76 -29.07 -17.69
#